data_AF-A0A7X6ATH5-F1
#
_entry.id   AF-A0A7X6ATH5-F1
#
_cell.length_a   1.000
_cell.length_b   1.000
_cell.length_c   1.000
_cell.angle_alpha   90.00
_cell.angle_beta   90.00
_cell.angle_gamma   90.00
#
_symmetry.space_group_name_H-M   'P 1'
#
loop_
_entity.id
_entity.type
_entity.pdbx_description
1 polymer ?
#
loop_
_entity_poly.entity_id
_entity_poly.type
_entity_poly.pdbx_seq_one_letter_code
_entity_poly.pdbx_strand_id
1 'polypeptide(L)' 'AGRTAPPGRRMGHAGAIISGSEGTAAEKIETFRENGVEVAERPMDVPELIS' A
#
# COMPACT_ATOMS: atom_id res chain seq x y z
N ALA A 1 2.02 -2.72 2.91
CA ALA A 1 1.19 -2.87 4.12
C ALA A 1 -0.13 -2.11 3.96
N GLY A 2 -1.17 -2.41 4.75
CA GLY A 2 -2.42 -1.62 4.76
C GLY A 2 -3.49 -2.00 3.71
N ARG A 3 -3.30 -3.06 2.92
CA ARG A 3 -4.29 -3.50 1.90
C ARG A 3 -5.64 -3.93 2.49
N THR A 4 -5.65 -4.45 3.71
CA THR A 4 -6.84 -4.93 4.41
C THR A 4 -7.27 -3.99 5.55
N ALA A 5 -6.76 -2.75 5.56
CA ALA A 5 -7.09 -1.79 6.60
C ALA A 5 -8.54 -1.31 6.45
N PRO A 6 -9.35 -1.34 7.53
CA PRO A 6 -10.71 -0.79 7.48
C PRO A 6 -10.67 0.75 7.40
N PRO A 7 -11.64 1.37 6.72
CA PRO A 7 -11.71 2.83 6.59
C PRO A 7 -11.90 3.51 7.96
N GLY A 8 -11.32 4.69 8.14
CA GLY A 8 -11.50 5.51 9.35
C GLY A 8 -10.83 4.96 10.61
N ARG A 9 -10.03 3.89 10.52
CA ARG A 9 -9.28 3.33 11.66
C ARG A 9 -7.81 3.66 11.57
N ARG A 10 -7.26 4.20 12.67
CA ARG A 10 -5.82 4.40 12.85
C ARG A 10 -5.14 3.07 13.14
N MET A 11 -4.16 2.69 12.32
CA MET A 11 -3.46 1.40 12.40
C MET A 11 -2.08 1.55 13.04
N GLY A 12 -2.02 1.62 14.38
CA GLY A 12 -0.78 1.61 15.18
C GLY A 12 0.14 2.83 14.99
N HIS A 13 0.67 3.04 13.78
CA HIS A 13 1.43 4.21 13.37
C HIS A 13 0.54 5.46 13.30
N ALA A 14 1.09 6.61 13.70
CA ALA A 14 0.35 7.87 13.74
C ALA A 14 -0.19 8.31 12.38
N GLY A 15 0.60 8.13 11.31
CA GLY A 15 0.21 8.45 9.94
C GLY A 15 -0.49 7.32 9.18
N ALA A 16 -0.70 6.15 9.79
CA ALA A 16 -1.35 5.02 9.12
C ALA A 16 -2.88 5.10 9.31
N ILE A 17 -3.53 6.01 8.60
CA ILE A 17 -4.98 6.18 8.59
C ILE A 17 -5.50 6.32 7.16
N ILE A 18 -6.63 5.66 6.87
CA ILE A 18 -7.38 5.87 5.62
C ILE A 18 -8.48 6.89 5.92
N SER A 19 -8.43 8.04 5.25
CA SER A 19 -9.38 9.14 5.42
C SER A 19 -10.25 9.24 4.17
N GLY A 20 -11.51 8.82 4.26
CA GLY A 20 -12.40 8.78 3.09
C GLY A 20 -11.88 7.83 2.00
N SER A 21 -11.70 8.35 0.78
CA SER A 21 -11.14 7.61 -0.37
C SER A 21 -9.63 7.79 -0.54
N GLU A 22 -8.99 8.67 0.23
CA GLU A 22 -7.57 9.01 0.08
C GLU A 22 -6.68 8.21 1.04
N GLY A 23 -5.45 7.93 0.59
CA GLY A 23 -4.44 7.24 1.39
C GLY A 23 -4.64 5.73 1.44
N THR A 24 -5.47 5.18 0.55
CA THR A 24 -5.68 3.74 0.45
C THR A 24 -4.43 3.05 -0.07
N ALA A 25 -4.27 1.77 0.25
CA ALA A 25 -3.21 0.97 -0.34
C ALA A 25 -3.41 0.78 -1.85
N ALA A 26 -4.67 0.71 -2.33
CA ALA A 26 -4.99 0.50 -3.73
C ALA A 26 -4.53 1.67 -4.61
N GLU A 27 -4.87 2.89 -4.21
CA GLU A 27 -4.42 4.13 -4.87
C GLU A 27 -2.90 4.18 -5.03
N LYS A 28 -2.15 3.89 -3.95
CA LYS A 28 -0.68 3.87 -4.00
C LYS A 28 -0.12 2.82 -4.95
N ILE A 29 -0.74 1.64 -5.01
CA ILE A 29 -0.33 0.55 -5.90
C ILE A 29 -0.56 0.93 -7.37
N GLU A 30 -1.70 1.54 -7.67
CA GLU A 30 -2.03 2.02 -9.01
C GLU A 30 -1.01 3.07 -9.47
N THR A 31 -0.75 4.10 -8.66
CA THR A 31 0.24 5.13 -8.98
C THR A 31 1.62 4.56 -9.23
N PHE A 32 2.08 3.58 -8.44
CA PHE A 32 3.35 2.92 -8.69
C PHE A 32 3.38 2.19 -10.03
N ARG A 33 2.34 1.42 -10.35
CA ARG A 33 2.24 0.70 -11.63
C ARG A 33 2.21 1.65 -12.83
N GLU A 34 1.49 2.76 -12.74
CA GLU A 34 1.44 3.79 -13.79
C GLU A 34 2.81 4.42 -14.07
N ASN A 35 3.67 4.50 -13.05
CA ASN A 35 5.03 5.02 -13.17
C ASN A 35 6.07 3.94 -13.46
N GLY A 36 5.65 2.71 -13.80
CA GLY A 36 6.54 1.60 -14.11
C GLY A 36 7.30 1.03 -12.90
N VAL A 37 6.83 1.29 -11.68
CA VAL A 37 7.40 0.73 -10.46
C VAL A 37 6.75 -0.62 -10.19
N GLU A 38 7.58 -1.66 -10.05
CA GLU A 38 7.11 -2.99 -9.68
C GLU A 38 6.62 -3.02 -8.23
N VAL A 39 5.48 -3.69 -8.01
CA VAL A 39 4.83 -3.72 -6.70
C VAL A 39 4.62 -5.16 -6.25
N ALA A 40 5.33 -5.55 -5.20
CA ALA A 40 5.17 -6.86 -4.55
C ALA A 40 3.76 -7.04 -3.96
N GLU A 41 3.11 -8.16 -4.28
CA GLU A 41 1.79 -8.50 -3.75
C GLU A 41 1.85 -8.99 -2.30
N ARG A 42 2.94 -9.63 -1.93
CA ARG A 42 3.21 -10.09 -0.56
C ARG A 42 4.59 -9.59 -0.13
N PRO A 43 4.81 -9.36 1.18
CA PRO A 43 6.13 -8.97 1.66
C PRO A 43 7.25 -9.92 1.23
N MET A 44 6.94 -11.21 1.06
CA MET A 44 7.88 -12.25 0.63
C MET A 44 8.27 -12.19 -0.84
N ASP A 45 7.55 -11.45 -1.69
CA ASP A 45 7.87 -11.32 -3.11
C ASP A 45 8.93 -10.22 -3.34
N VAL A 46 9.20 -9.38 -2.33
CA VAL A 46 10.18 -8.27 -2.43
C VAL A 46 11.57 -8.73 -2.89
N PRO A 47 12.15 -9.85 -2.38
CA PRO A 47 13.45 -10.34 -2.85
C PRO A 47 13.50 -10.61 -4.35
N GLU A 48 12.42 -11.12 -4.94
CA GLU A 48 12.35 -11.44 -6.38
C GLU A 48 12.33 -10.18 -7.26
N LEU A 49 11.87 -9.04 -6.72
CA LEU A 49 11.79 -7.77 -7.47
C LEU A 49 13.09 -6.95 -7.42
N ILE A 50 14.03 -7.31 -6.55
CA ILE A 50 15.29 -6.57 -6.36
C ILE A 50 16.54 -7.40 -6.68
N SER A 51 16.36 -8.65 -7.09
CA SER A 51 17.43 -9.56 -7.51
C SER A 51 17.82 -9.32 -8.96
#